data_AF-A0A812NYP0-F1
#
_entry.id   AF-A0A812NYP0-F1
#
_cell.length_a   1.000
_cell.length_b   1.000
_cell.length_c   1.000
_cell.angle_alpha   90.00
_cell.angle_beta   90.00
_cell.angle_gamma   90.00
#
_symmetry.space_group_name_H-M   'P 1'
#
loop_
_entity.id
_entity.type
_entity.pdbx_description
1 polymer ?
#
loop_
_entity_poly.entity_id
_entity_poly.type
_entity_poly.pdbx_seq_one_letter_code
_entity_poly.pdbx_strand_id
1 'polypeptide(L)'
;MFVLYENENCEVPVAAICLSADSAVAEKLGINCSCFSVEQRDFSSRTLSERKLWLRAISNIKVKLANAAPTPSSEDLEHYRQAVKEQLHEIRGSLQCKVRTDALLPPSIHNTFQSTVSPFNVDLWAEILGHHQGQSEDPGDEVPPERSPSPGL
;
A
#
# COMPACT_ATOMS: atom_id res chain seq x y z
N MET A 1 -10.69 10.07 13.39
CA MET A 1 -9.25 10.03 13.69
C MET A 1 -8.89 8.63 14.17
N PHE A 2 -7.85 8.03 13.62
CA PHE A 2 -7.35 6.70 13.99
C PHE A 2 -6.08 6.86 14.83
N VAL A 3 -6.12 6.46 16.10
CA VAL A 3 -5.05 6.74 17.08
C VAL A 3 -4.33 5.44 17.44
N LEU A 4 -3.01 5.49 17.43
CA LEU A 4 -2.12 4.42 17.84
C LEU A 4 -1.60 4.73 19.24
N TYR A 5 -1.58 3.72 20.09
CA TYR A 5 -1.11 3.83 21.47
C TYR A 5 0.11 2.93 21.68
N GLU A 6 0.88 3.24 22.73
CA GLU A 6 2.07 2.48 23.11
C GLU A 6 1.73 1.03 23.47
N ASN A 7 0.55 0.81 24.08
CA ASN A 7 0.08 -0.49 24.56
C ASN A 7 -1.46 -0.54 24.61
N GLU A 8 -2.01 -1.69 25.02
CA GLU A 8 -3.46 -1.93 25.09
C GLU A 8 -4.23 -1.07 26.10
N ASN A 9 -3.56 -0.44 27.08
CA ASN A 9 -4.24 0.40 28.08
C ASN A 9 -4.70 1.74 27.48
N CYS A 10 -4.22 2.10 26.29
CA CYS A 10 -4.61 3.30 25.55
C CYS A 10 -4.33 4.62 26.29
N GLU A 11 -3.25 4.67 27.07
CA GLU A 11 -2.91 5.85 27.89
C GLU A 11 -2.02 6.86 27.14
N VAL A 12 -1.00 6.36 26.42
CA VAL A 12 -0.01 7.19 25.73
C VAL A 12 -0.19 7.07 24.22
N PRO A 13 -0.69 8.11 23.52
CA PRO A 13 -0.80 8.10 22.07
C PRO A 13 0.58 8.26 21.44
N VAL A 14 0.92 7.35 20.53
CA VAL A 14 2.19 7.36 19.77
C VAL A 14 2.02 8.08 18.43
N ALA A 15 0.87 7.91 17.79
CA ALA A 15 0.58 8.54 16.51
C ALA A 15 -0.92 8.67 16.28
N ALA A 16 -1.31 9.58 15.40
CA ALA A 16 -2.66 9.69 14.90
C ALA A 16 -2.66 9.79 13.38
N ILE A 17 -3.66 9.17 12.77
CA ILE A 17 -3.90 9.18 11.33
C ILE A 17 -5.29 9.80 11.12
N CYS A 18 -5.31 10.91 10.41
CA CYS A 18 -6.56 11.51 9.97
C CYS A 18 -7.12 10.64 8.84
N LEU A 19 -8.33 10.12 9.04
CA LEU A 19 -9.05 9.39 8.01
C LEU A 19 -10.07 10.33 7.38
N SER A 20 -10.07 10.36 6.06
CA SER A 20 -11.05 11.00 5.20
C SER A 20 -11.71 9.96 4.29
N ALA A 21 -12.72 10.37 3.52
CA ALA A 21 -13.41 9.50 2.58
C ALA A 21 -12.47 9.00 1.46
N ASP A 22 -11.51 9.83 1.06
CA ASP A 22 -10.50 9.61 0.03
C ASP A 22 -9.21 8.94 0.55
N SER A 23 -9.08 8.72 1.86
CA SER A 23 -7.91 8.11 2.46
C SER A 23 -7.46 6.82 1.76
N ALA A 24 -6.19 6.72 1.38
CA ALA A 24 -5.68 5.52 0.72
C ALA A 24 -5.66 4.35 1.71
N VAL A 25 -6.24 3.20 1.33
CA VAL A 25 -6.20 1.99 2.15
C VAL A 25 -6.01 0.81 1.20
N ALA A 26 -4.97 0.02 1.42
CA ALA A 26 -4.66 -1.08 0.53
C ALA A 26 -4.11 -2.28 1.29
N GLU A 27 -4.50 -3.46 0.83
CA GLU A 27 -3.82 -4.71 1.14
C GLU A 27 -2.45 -4.73 0.44
N LYS A 28 -1.42 -5.20 1.15
CA LYS A 28 -0.11 -5.43 0.54
C LYS A 28 -0.07 -6.87 0.02
N LEU A 29 0.22 -7.03 -1.26
CA LEU A 29 0.31 -8.35 -1.89
C LEU A 29 1.62 -9.05 -1.47
N GLY A 30 1.54 -10.35 -1.22
CA GLY A 30 2.68 -11.18 -0.85
C GLY A 30 2.26 -12.54 -0.28
N ILE A 31 3.20 -13.47 -0.20
CA ILE A 31 2.96 -14.81 0.36
C ILE A 31 2.59 -14.66 1.84
N ASN A 32 1.41 -15.14 2.23
CA ASN A 32 0.90 -15.10 3.61
C ASN A 32 0.87 -13.70 4.24
N CYS A 33 0.78 -12.65 3.42
CA CYS A 33 0.97 -11.27 3.86
C CYS A 33 -0.14 -10.78 4.81
N SER A 34 0.21 -10.63 6.09
CA SER A 34 -0.63 -9.97 7.10
C SER A 34 -0.51 -8.44 7.09
N CYS A 35 0.15 -7.88 6.07
CA CYS A 35 0.41 -6.45 5.99
C CYS A 35 -0.67 -5.71 5.20
N PHE A 36 -0.89 -4.46 5.57
CA PHE A 36 -1.77 -3.52 4.91
C PHE A 36 -1.24 -2.11 5.09
N SER A 37 -1.81 -1.16 4.35
CA SER A 37 -1.45 0.25 4.43
C SER A 37 -2.66 1.11 4.66
N VAL A 38 -2.45 2.19 5.41
CA VAL A 38 -3.40 3.27 5.62
C VAL A 38 -2.62 4.56 5.39
N GLU A 39 -3.02 5.31 4.37
CA GLU A 39 -2.23 6.40 3.80
C GLU A 39 -0.83 5.95 3.40
N GLN A 40 0.20 6.65 3.89
CA GLN A 40 1.61 6.34 3.63
C GLN A 40 2.24 5.50 4.74
N ARG A 41 1.42 4.84 5.57
CA ARG A 41 1.89 4.03 6.71
C ARG A 41 1.57 2.56 6.49
N ASP A 42 2.60 1.74 6.64
CA ASP A 42 2.50 0.29 6.54
C ASP A 42 2.30 -0.33 7.93
N PHE A 43 1.40 -1.30 7.98
CA PHE A 43 1.00 -2.04 9.18
C PHE A 43 1.16 -3.52 8.93
N SER A 44 1.40 -4.27 10.00
CA SER A 44 1.37 -5.74 9.99
C SER A 44 0.48 -6.22 11.12
N SER A 45 -0.42 -7.16 10.81
CA SER A 45 -1.18 -7.90 11.81
C SER A 45 -0.53 -9.25 12.10
N ARG A 46 -0.99 -9.93 13.14
CA ARG A 46 -0.48 -11.27 13.51
C ARG A 46 -0.97 -12.35 12.55
N THR A 47 -2.12 -12.13 11.91
CA THR A 47 -2.74 -13.09 10.98
C THR A 47 -3.50 -12.40 9.85
N LEU A 48 -3.76 -13.15 8.77
CA LEU A 48 -4.60 -12.71 7.65
C LEU A 48 -6.03 -12.32 8.07
N SER A 49 -6.63 -13.06 9.00
CA SER A 49 -7.97 -12.78 9.51
C SER A 49 -8.00 -11.44 10.26
N GLU A 50 -6.99 -11.17 11.08
CA GLU A 50 -6.86 -9.89 11.79
C GLU A 50 -6.66 -8.73 10.80
N ARG A 51 -5.86 -8.90 9.75
CA ARG A 51 -5.71 -7.91 8.68
C ARG A 51 -7.05 -7.60 8.00
N LYS A 52 -7.83 -8.64 7.67
CA LYS A 52 -9.17 -8.49 7.07
C LYS A 52 -10.13 -7.73 7.98
N LEU A 53 -10.07 -7.98 9.29
CA LEU A 53 -10.86 -7.26 10.29
C LEU A 53 -10.51 -5.77 10.29
N TRP A 54 -9.22 -5.42 10.32
CA TRP A 54 -8.75 -4.04 10.24
C TRP A 54 -9.22 -3.33 8.97
N LEU A 55 -9.01 -3.95 7.80
CA LEU A 55 -9.42 -3.38 6.52
C LEU A 55 -10.93 -3.15 6.44
N ARG A 56 -11.73 -4.09 6.96
CA ARG A 56 -13.19 -3.95 7.05
C ARG A 56 -13.59 -2.78 7.94
N ALA A 57 -13.02 -2.67 9.14
CA ALA A 57 -13.33 -1.60 10.07
C ALA A 57 -13.03 -0.22 9.47
N ILE A 58 -11.84 -0.05 8.87
CA ILE A 58 -11.44 1.21 8.23
C ILE A 58 -12.33 1.52 7.02
N SER A 59 -12.64 0.53 6.18
CA SER A 59 -13.52 0.72 5.02
C SER A 59 -14.92 1.14 5.43
N ASN A 60 -15.46 0.58 6.53
CA ASN A 60 -16.75 0.99 7.09
C ASN A 60 -16.72 2.45 7.55
N ILE A 61 -15.63 2.89 8.18
CA ILE A 61 -15.44 4.29 8.57
C ILE A 61 -15.40 5.18 7.32
N LYS A 62 -14.64 4.78 6.29
CA LYS A 62 -14.59 5.53 5.02
C LYS A 62 -15.96 5.66 4.37
N VAL A 63 -16.76 4.61 4.34
CA VAL A 63 -18.14 4.65 3.82
C VAL A 63 -18.99 5.64 4.62
N LYS A 64 -18.88 5.65 5.95
CA LYS A 64 -19.58 6.61 6.80
C LYS A 64 -19.15 8.06 6.52
N LEU A 65 -17.86 8.29 6.35
CA LEU A 65 -17.31 9.61 5.99
C LEU A 65 -17.79 10.06 4.61
N ALA A 66 -17.77 9.18 3.61
CA ALA A 66 -18.20 9.48 2.25
C ALA A 66 -19.70 9.85 2.17
N ASN A 67 -20.52 9.27 3.04
CA ASN A 67 -21.96 9.54 3.12
C ASN A 67 -22.31 10.62 4.14
N ALA A 68 -21.33 11.34 4.69
CA ALA A 68 -21.52 12.33 5.75
C ALA A 68 -22.42 11.83 6.90
N ALA A 69 -22.24 10.56 7.28
CA ALA A 69 -23.02 9.94 8.33
C ALA A 69 -22.84 10.71 9.65
N PRO A 70 -23.89 10.80 10.49
CA PRO A 70 -23.82 11.50 11.76
C PRO A 70 -22.74 10.88 12.67
N THR A 71 -22.27 11.69 13.63
CA THR A 71 -21.38 11.20 14.69
C THR A 71 -22.11 10.10 15.47
N PRO A 72 -21.50 8.91 15.65
CA PRO A 72 -22.17 7.80 16.32
C PRO A 72 -22.49 8.15 17.77
N SER A 73 -23.67 7.74 18.21
CA SER A 73 -24.08 7.84 19.61
C SER A 73 -23.30 6.86 20.50
N SER A 74 -23.41 7.01 21.82
CA SER A 74 -22.84 6.04 22.76
C SER A 74 -23.39 4.62 22.57
N GLU A 75 -24.68 4.51 22.23
CA GLU A 75 -25.34 3.24 21.92
C GLU A 75 -24.76 2.62 20.64
N ASP A 76 -24.64 3.40 19.57
CA ASP A 76 -24.00 2.94 18.31
C ASP A 76 -22.58 2.42 18.55
N LEU A 77 -21.79 3.14 19.36
CA LEU A 77 -20.44 2.73 19.70
C LEU A 77 -20.42 1.39 20.45
N GLU A 78 -21.38 1.14 21.33
CA GLU A 78 -21.48 -0.14 22.02
C GLU A 78 -21.84 -1.27 21.06
N HIS A 79 -22.79 -1.04 20.14
CA HIS A 79 -23.10 -2.01 19.08
C HIS A 79 -21.87 -2.32 18.21
N TYR A 80 -21.06 -1.31 17.86
CA TYR A 80 -19.85 -1.53 17.07
C TYR A 80 -18.82 -2.34 17.85
N ARG A 81 -18.62 -2.04 19.14
CA ARG A 81 -17.71 -2.81 20.00
C ARG A 81 -18.17 -4.26 20.12
N GLN A 82 -19.48 -4.48 20.28
CA GLN A 82 -20.05 -5.81 20.39
C GLN A 82 -19.88 -6.62 19.11
N ALA A 83 -20.17 -6.03 17.95
CA ALA A 83 -19.95 -6.68 16.65
C ALA A 83 -18.48 -7.04 16.40
N VAL A 84 -17.54 -6.19 16.83
CA VAL A 84 -16.10 -6.50 16.75
C VAL A 84 -15.73 -7.66 17.68
N LYS A 85 -16.26 -7.70 18.91
CA LYS A 85 -16.04 -8.83 19.85
C LYS A 85 -16.56 -10.14 19.29
N GLU A 86 -17.77 -10.14 18.74
CA GLU A 86 -18.38 -11.31 18.09
C GLU A 86 -17.52 -11.83 16.94
N GLN A 87 -17.08 -10.91 16.07
CA GLN A 87 -16.21 -11.28 14.95
C GLN A 87 -14.86 -11.83 15.42
N LEU A 88 -14.28 -11.27 16.50
CA LEU A 88 -13.06 -11.80 17.12
C LEU A 88 -13.24 -13.23 17.66
N HIS A 89 -14.41 -13.52 18.23
CA HIS A 89 -14.76 -14.87 18.69
C HIS A 89 -14.84 -15.87 17.54
N GLU A 90 -15.47 -15.50 16.43
CA GLU A 90 -15.58 -16.35 15.24
C GLU A 90 -14.21 -16.66 14.62
N ILE A 91 -13.34 -15.64 14.50
CA ILE A 91 -12.04 -15.83 13.86
C ILE A 91 -10.99 -16.43 14.79
N ARG A 92 -11.28 -16.63 16.09
CA ARG A 92 -10.30 -17.09 17.09
C ARG A 92 -9.63 -18.42 16.73
N GLY A 93 -10.34 -19.33 16.06
CA GLY A 93 -9.76 -20.56 15.53
C GLY A 93 -8.75 -20.32 14.39
N SER A 94 -9.01 -19.33 13.53
CA SER A 94 -8.09 -18.94 12.46
C SER A 94 -6.92 -18.08 12.94
N LEU A 95 -7.06 -17.36 14.07
CA LEU A 95 -5.99 -16.57 14.69
C LEU A 95 -4.83 -17.44 15.20
N GLN A 96 -5.06 -18.73 15.44
CA GLN A 96 -4.06 -19.65 15.96
C GLN A 96 -3.24 -20.34 14.88
N CYS A 97 -3.60 -20.17 13.60
CA CYS A 97 -2.80 -20.68 12.49
C CYS A 97 -1.55 -19.80 12.35
N LYS A 98 -0.52 -20.08 13.16
CA LYS A 98 0.84 -19.60 12.92
C LYS A 98 1.27 -20.22 11.60
N VAL A 99 1.17 -19.45 10.53
CA VAL A 99 1.80 -19.80 9.26
C VAL A 99 3.28 -20.04 9.58
N ARG A 100 3.79 -21.24 9.27
CA ARG A 100 5.23 -21.49 9.32
C ARG A 100 5.88 -20.57 8.31
N THR A 101 6.48 -19.50 8.81
CA THR A 101 7.38 -18.65 8.05
C THR A 101 8.75 -19.32 8.09
N ASP A 102 8.89 -20.44 7.40
CA ASP A 102 10.21 -20.96 7.11
C ASP A 102 10.95 -19.88 6.32
N ALA A 103 12.23 -19.66 6.63
CA ALA A 103 13.02 -18.66 5.95
C ALA A 103 13.03 -18.96 4.45
N LEU A 104 12.45 -18.06 3.66
CA LEU A 104 12.39 -18.20 2.20
C LEU A 104 13.77 -17.99 1.56
N LEU A 105 14.66 -17.31 2.27
CA LEU A 105 16.05 -17.14 1.86
C LEU A 105 16.88 -18.22 2.55
N PRO A 106 17.66 -19.02 1.78
CA PRO A 106 18.62 -19.93 2.38
C PRO A 106 19.62 -19.13 3.23
N PRO A 107 20.13 -19.69 4.34
CA PRO A 107 21.22 -19.07 5.08
C PRO A 107 22.34 -18.72 4.10
N SER A 108 22.73 -17.45 4.04
CA SER A 108 23.87 -17.05 3.23
C SER A 108 25.10 -17.75 3.80
N ILE A 109 25.63 -18.72 3.04
CA ILE A 109 26.97 -19.25 3.30
C ILE A 109 27.92 -18.15 2.86
N HIS A 110 28.15 -17.20 3.76
CA HIS A 110 29.16 -16.18 3.55
C HIS A 110 30.51 -16.91 3.58
N ASN A 111 30.97 -17.40 2.42
CA ASN A 111 32.39 -17.57 2.19
C ASN A 111 33.00 -16.21 2.52
N THR A 112 34.00 -16.21 3.40
CA THR A 112 34.81 -15.07 3.81
C THR A 112 35.11 -14.19 2.59
N PHE A 113 34.33 -13.13 2.40
CA PHE A 113 34.55 -12.19 1.31
C PHE A 113 35.72 -11.33 1.78
N GLN A 114 36.93 -11.68 1.33
CA GLN A 114 38.05 -10.77 1.39
C GLN A 114 37.58 -9.48 0.73
N SER A 115 37.59 -8.38 1.49
CA SER A 115 37.28 -7.05 0.99
C SER A 115 38.26 -6.67 -0.11
N THR A 116 37.89 -6.91 -1.36
CA THR A 116 38.35 -6.09 -2.47
C THR A 116 37.23 -5.12 -2.78
N VAL A 117 37.48 -3.88 -2.40
CA VAL A 117 36.70 -2.70 -2.78
C VAL A 117 36.45 -2.77 -4.30
N SER A 118 35.18 -2.78 -4.71
CA SER A 118 34.82 -2.49 -6.10
C SER A 118 33.70 -1.45 -6.08
N PRO A 119 33.87 -0.33 -6.82
CA PRO A 119 33.07 0.87 -6.66
C PRO A 119 31.73 0.72 -7.40
N PHE A 120 30.67 1.26 -6.80
CA PHE A 120 29.53 1.87 -7.48
C PHE A 120 29.21 1.32 -8.88
N ASN A 121 28.30 0.34 -8.95
CA ASN A 121 27.60 0.06 -10.20
C ASN A 121 26.51 1.13 -10.38
N VAL A 122 26.91 2.27 -10.95
CA VAL A 122 25.99 3.38 -11.34
C VAL A 122 25.38 3.10 -12.73
N ASP A 123 25.76 2.03 -13.40
CA ASP A 123 25.46 1.85 -14.83
C ASP A 123 24.21 1.01 -15.13
N LEU A 124 23.51 0.47 -14.11
CA LEU A 124 22.26 -0.28 -14.32
C LEU A 124 21.01 0.61 -14.46
N TRP A 125 21.10 1.90 -14.11
CA TRP A 125 19.98 2.84 -14.27
C TRP A 125 19.96 3.57 -15.63
N ALA A 126 21.06 3.51 -16.40
CA ALA A 126 21.14 4.09 -17.74
C ALA A 126 20.40 3.26 -18.82
N GLU A 127 20.18 1.96 -18.57
CA GLU A 127 19.47 1.07 -19.51
C GLU A 127 17.93 1.18 -19.44
N ILE A 128 17.36 1.71 -18.35
CA ILE A 128 15.89 1.81 -18.16
C ILE A 128 15.31 3.12 -18.72
N LEU A 129 16.13 4.13 -19.00
CA LEU A 129 15.70 5.43 -19.52
C LEU A 129 16.27 5.77 -20.91
N GLY A 130 16.93 4.81 -21.59
CA GLY A 130 17.73 5.03 -22.80
C GLY A 130 17.14 4.57 -24.15
N HIS A 131 15.82 4.37 -24.28
CA HIS A 131 15.20 4.07 -25.58
C HIS A 131 14.30 5.20 -26.06
N HIS A 132 14.92 6.33 -26.45
CA HIS A 132 14.30 7.27 -27.40
C HIS A 132 15.35 8.18 -28.07
N GLN A 133 15.95 7.70 -29.16
CA GLN A 133 16.50 8.41 -30.34
C GLN A 133 17.50 7.45 -31.00
N GLY A 134 17.50 7.16 -32.30
CA GLY A 134 17.20 7.98 -33.47
C GLY A 134 18.30 7.62 -34.48
N GLN A 135 17.95 7.15 -35.67
CA GLN A 135 18.89 6.96 -36.78
C GLN A 135 18.41 7.77 -37.98
N SER A 136 19.18 8.82 -38.29
CA SER A 136 19.34 9.53 -39.58
C SER A 136 19.93 8.57 -40.64
N GLU A 137 19.93 8.78 -41.97
CA GLU A 137 19.65 9.84 -42.95
C GLU A 137 19.50 9.10 -44.33
N ASP A 138 18.86 9.61 -45.39
CA ASP A 138 19.41 10.52 -46.42
C ASP A 138 18.45 10.53 -47.67
N PRO A 139 18.69 11.24 -48.81
CA PRO A 139 18.31 12.64 -49.15
C PRO A 139 17.37 12.81 -50.39
N GLY A 140 16.89 14.05 -50.62
CA GLY A 140 16.36 14.60 -51.89
C GLY A 140 14.96 14.13 -52.30
N ASP A 141 14.00 14.93 -52.79
CA ASP A 141 14.03 16.21 -53.50
C ASP A 141 12.62 16.82 -53.55
N GLU A 142 12.58 18.12 -53.87
CA GLU A 142 11.45 18.91 -54.43
C GLU A 142 10.27 19.41 -53.57
N VAL A 143 10.25 20.74 -53.44
CA VAL A 143 9.14 21.64 -53.05
C VAL A 143 8.36 22.05 -54.31
N PRO A 144 7.01 22.15 -54.31
CA PRO A 144 6.35 23.47 -54.42
C PRO A 144 4.93 23.52 -53.73
N PRO A 145 4.15 24.62 -53.76
CA PRO A 145 3.99 25.53 -52.62
C PRO A 145 2.53 25.68 -52.12
N GLU A 146 2.41 26.38 -51.00
CA GLU A 146 1.24 27.04 -50.38
C GLU A 146 -0.11 27.04 -51.13
N ARG A 147 -1.17 26.64 -50.41
CA ARG A 147 -2.44 27.40 -50.35
C ARG A 147 -3.12 27.26 -48.99
N SER A 148 -3.28 28.38 -48.29
CA SER A 148 -4.30 28.56 -47.23
C SER A 148 -5.64 29.03 -47.86
N PRO A 149 -6.67 29.36 -47.06
CA PRO A 149 -7.75 28.47 -46.61
C PRO A 149 -9.12 28.87 -47.20
N SER A 150 -10.13 28.00 -47.09
CA SER A 150 -11.53 28.41 -47.27
C SER A 150 -12.46 27.73 -46.25
N PRO A 151 -13.35 28.48 -45.58
CA PRO A 151 -14.47 27.96 -44.80
C PRO A 151 -15.74 27.85 -45.66
N GLY A 152 -16.60 26.89 -45.33
CA GLY A 152 -17.97 26.74 -45.85
C GLY A 152 -18.53 25.40 -45.39
N LEU A 153 -19.75 25.25 -44.89
CA LEU A 153 -20.95 26.09 -44.81
C LEU A 153 -21.72 25.69 -43.55
#